data_AF-A0A520B5J0-F1
#
_entry.id   AF-A0A520B5J0-F1
#
_cell.length_a   1.000
_cell.length_b   1.000
_cell.length_c   1.000
_cell.angle_alpha   90.00
_cell.angle_beta   90.00
_cell.angle_gamma   90.00
#
_symmetry.space_group_name_H-M   'P 1'
#
loop_
_entity.id
_entity.type
_entity.pdbx_description
1 polymer ?
#
loop_
_entity_poly.entity_id
_entity_poly.type
_entity_poly.pdbx_seq_one_letter_code
_entity_poly.pdbx_strand_id
1 'polypeptide(L)' 'MTLSQTETYRNAAVHERSEAERSALPLVRERHLRSAEAWDAMASQGEMTERLAKANAEDRVKQPYHRRLSVKNS' A
#
# COMPACT_ATOMS: atom_id res chain seq x y z
N MET A 1 -3.76 18.38 -5.86
CA MET A 1 -4.08 17.28 -4.93
C MET A 1 -2.82 16.46 -4.73
N THR A 2 -2.43 16.18 -3.50
CA THR A 2 -1.31 15.27 -3.18
C THR A 2 -1.77 13.83 -3.36
N LEU A 3 -1.04 13.04 -4.14
CA LEU A 3 -1.33 11.61 -4.33
C LEU A 3 -1.23 10.85 -3.01
N SER A 4 -2.00 9.78 -2.86
CA SER A 4 -1.81 8.84 -1.77
C SER A 4 -0.45 8.13 -1.93
N GLN A 5 0.06 7.59 -0.83
CA GLN A 5 1.32 6.84 -0.85
C GLN A 5 1.21 5.61 -1.77
N THR A 6 0.07 4.90 -1.69
CA THR A 6 -0.27 3.78 -2.57
C THR A 6 -0.31 4.17 -4.05
N GLU A 7 -0.94 5.30 -4.38
CA GLU A 7 -0.97 5.83 -5.76
C GLU A 7 0.44 6.20 -6.25
N THR A 8 1.28 6.73 -5.36
CA THR A 8 2.68 7.05 -5.68
C THR A 8 3.46 5.80 -6.05
N TYR A 9 3.27 4.68 -5.33
CA TYR A 9 3.88 3.40 -5.66
C TYR A 9 3.37 2.82 -6.98
N ARG A 10 2.06 2.91 -7.24
CA ARG A 10 1.49 2.48 -8.54
C ARG A 10 2.07 3.28 -9.70
N ASN A 11 2.18 4.60 -9.55
CA ASN A 11 2.77 5.46 -10.57
C ASN A 11 4.25 5.15 -10.80
N ALA A 12 5.01 4.86 -9.74
CA ALA A 12 6.41 4.43 -9.86
C ALA A 12 6.52 3.08 -10.61
N ALA A 13 5.65 2.11 -10.33
CA ALA A 13 5.63 0.83 -11.03
C ALA A 13 5.33 0.99 -12.53
N VAL A 14 4.40 1.87 -12.90
CA VAL A 14 4.09 2.20 -14.31
C VAL A 14 5.27 2.87 -14.99
N HIS A 15 5.92 3.81 -14.31
CA HIS A 15 7.10 4.49 -14.84
C HIS A 15 8.23 3.49 -15.15
N GLU A 16 8.54 2.61 -14.20
CA GLU A 16 9.58 1.59 -14.36
C GLU A 16 9.27 0.61 -15.51
N ARG A 17 8.00 0.21 -15.69
CA ARG A 17 7.60 -0.59 -16.86
C ARG A 17 7.83 0.14 -18.18
N SER A 18 7.49 1.42 -18.24
CA SER A 18 7.76 2.25 -19.44
C SER A 18 9.26 2.35 -19.73
N GLU A 19 10.11 2.48 -18.71
CA GLU A 19 11.56 2.49 -18.90
C GLU A 19 12.10 1.12 -19.33
N ALA A 20 11.52 0.02 -18.83
CA ALA A 20 11.83 -1.34 -19.29
C ALA A 20 11.50 -1.52 -20.78
N GLU A 21 10.36 -1.00 -21.24
CA GLU A 21 9.93 -1.07 -22.65
C GLU A 21 10.84 -0.27 -23.59
N ARG A 22 11.36 0.86 -23.12
CA ARG A 22 12.29 1.73 -23.88
C ARG A 22 13.72 1.21 -23.91
N SER A 23 14.07 0.30 -23.00
CA SER A 23 15.44 -0.16 -22.85
C SER A 23 15.83 -1.20 -23.90
N ALA A 24 16.88 -0.90 -24.67
CA ALA A 24 17.48 -1.83 -25.63
C ALA A 24 18.43 -2.86 -24.99
N LEU A 25 18.84 -2.64 -23.73
CA LEU A 25 19.80 -3.49 -23.03
C LEU A 25 19.06 -4.48 -22.11
N PRO A 26 19.20 -5.81 -22.32
CA PRO A 26 18.43 -6.81 -21.58
C PRO A 26 18.57 -6.71 -20.05
N LEU A 27 19.79 -6.50 -19.54
CA LEU A 27 20.02 -6.38 -18.10
C LEU A 27 19.41 -5.12 -17.49
N VAL A 28 19.38 -4.01 -18.26
CA VAL A 28 18.75 -2.76 -17.81
C VAL A 28 17.23 -2.92 -17.80
N ARG A 29 16.68 -3.55 -18.84
CA ARG A 29 15.26 -3.93 -18.89
C ARG A 29 14.85 -4.80 -17.69
N GLU A 30 15.60 -5.86 -17.40
CA GLU A 30 15.33 -6.72 -16.24
C GLU A 30 15.38 -5.96 -14.92
N ARG A 31 16.34 -5.05 -14.75
CA ARG A 31 16.41 -4.20 -13.56
C ARG A 31 15.14 -3.36 -13.38
N HIS A 32 14.67 -2.73 -14.46
CA HIS A 32 13.44 -1.93 -14.43
C HIS A 32 12.21 -2.79 -14.11
N LEU A 33 12.11 -4.00 -14.68
CA LEU A 33 11.02 -4.92 -14.36
C LEU A 33 11.01 -5.34 -12.89
N ARG A 34 12.18 -5.68 -12.32
CA ARG A 34 12.30 -5.98 -10.88
C ARG A 34 11.95 -4.77 -10.00
N SER A 35 12.32 -3.57 -10.42
CA SER A 35 11.93 -2.33 -9.73
C SER A 35 10.40 -2.18 -9.74
N ALA A 36 9.76 -2.35 -10.91
CA ALA A 36 8.31 -2.28 -11.05
C ALA A 36 7.58 -3.30 -10.15
N GLU A 37 8.07 -4.54 -10.08
CA GLU A 37 7.53 -5.59 -9.20
C GLU A 37 7.63 -5.20 -7.73
N ALA A 38 8.75 -4.63 -7.29
CA ALA A 38 8.93 -4.15 -5.92
C ALA A 38 7.96 -3.01 -5.58
N TRP A 39 7.76 -2.07 -6.51
CA TRP A 39 6.77 -0.99 -6.34
C TRP A 39 5.34 -1.52 -6.25
N ASP A 40 4.96 -2.50 -7.05
CA ASP A 40 3.63 -3.11 -6.97
C ASP A 40 3.41 -3.91 -5.68
N ALA A 41 4.44 -4.58 -5.17
CA ALA A 41 4.35 -5.26 -3.88
C ALA A 41 4.09 -4.24 -2.75
N MET A 42 4.79 -3.11 -2.75
CA MET A 42 4.55 -2.03 -1.78
C MET A 42 3.17 -1.40 -1.93
N ALA A 43 2.70 -1.17 -3.16
CA ALA A 43 1.35 -0.68 -3.41
C ALA A 43 0.29 -1.65 -2.87
N SER A 44 0.44 -2.95 -3.15
CA SER A 44 -0.50 -3.99 -2.69
C SER A 44 -0.55 -4.09 -1.17
N GLN A 45 0.60 -3.97 -0.50
CA GLN A 45 0.67 -3.91 0.96
C GLN A 45 0.02 -2.63 1.52
N GLY A 46 0.19 -1.49 0.84
CA GLY A 46 -0.48 -0.23 1.15
C GLY A 46 -2.00 -0.38 1.11
N GLU A 47 -2.54 -0.91 0.00
CA GLU A 47 -3.98 -1.15 -0.17
C GLU A 47 -4.55 -2.06 0.92
N MET A 48 -3.82 -3.13 1.28
CA MET A 48 -4.23 -4.02 2.36
C MET A 48 -4.27 -3.30 3.72
N THR A 49 -3.26 -2.47 3.99
CA THR A 49 -3.18 -1.69 5.22
C THR A 49 -4.31 -0.67 5.30
N GLU A 50 -4.60 0.04 4.21
CA GLU A 50 -5.71 0.99 4.12
C GLU A 50 -7.07 0.29 4.33
N ARG A 51 -7.26 -0.89 3.73
CA ARG A 51 -8.47 -1.69 3.92
C ARG A 51 -8.67 -2.12 5.38
N LEU A 52 -7.61 -2.60 6.03
CA LEU A 52 -7.65 -2.98 7.44
C LEU A 52 -7.90 -1.78 8.35
N ALA A 53 -7.27 -0.63 8.06
CA ALA A 53 -7.50 0.60 8.81
C ALA A 53 -8.96 1.06 8.70
N LYS A 54 -9.55 0.98 7.51
CA LYS A 54 -10.96 1.30 7.29
C LYS A 54 -11.89 0.34 8.05
N ALA A 55 -11.65 -0.96 7.97
CA ALA A 55 -12.43 -1.96 8.72
C ALA A 55 -12.36 -1.71 10.24
N ASN A 56 -11.16 -1.49 10.77
CA ASN A 56 -10.97 -1.16 12.19
C ASN A 56 -11.67 0.14 12.60
N ALA A 57 -11.70 1.15 11.73
CA ALA A 57 -12.41 2.40 11.97
C ALA A 57 -13.93 2.17 12.02
N GLU A 58 -14.48 1.37 11.11
CA GLU A 58 -15.89 1.00 11.09
C GLU A 58 -16.30 0.18 12.33
N ASP A 59 -15.47 -0.78 12.76
CA ASP A 59 -15.74 -1.58 13.95
C ASP A 59 -15.73 -0.75 15.23
N ARG A 60 -14.81 0.23 15.34
CA ARG A 60 -14.80 1.20 16.46
C ARG A 60 -16.06 2.06 16.51
N VAL A 61 -16.64 2.39 15.37
CA VAL A 61 -17.91 3.13 15.30
C VAL A 61 -19.08 2.24 15.71
N LYS A 62 -19.08 0.95 15.32
CA LYS A 62 -20.14 -0.01 15.64
C LYS A 62 -20.11 -0.49 17.10
N GLN A 63 -18.97 -0.43 17.79
CA GLN A 63 -18.84 -0.78 19.20
C GLN A 63 -18.27 0.37 20.05
N PRO A 64 -19.05 1.44 20.34
CA PRO A 64 -18.56 2.60 21.08
C PRO A 64 -18.20 2.30 22.55
N TYR A 65 -18.74 1.22 23.13
CA TYR A 65 -18.81 1.03 24.59
C TYR A 65 -17.80 0.07 25.21
N HIS A 66 -16.96 -0.63 24.44
CA HIS A 66 -15.96 -1.54 25.03
C HIS A 66 -14.72 -0.84 25.63
N ARG A 67 -14.64 0.50 25.59
CA ARG A 67 -13.50 1.26 26.12
C ARG A 67 -13.55 1.52 27.64
N ARG A 68 -14.56 1.08 28.39
CA ARG A 68 -14.64 1.33 29.86
C ARG A 68 -15.25 0.19 30.67
N LEU A 69 -14.65 -0.99 30.68
CA LEU A 69 -14.88 -1.97 31.76
C LEU A 69 -13.57 -2.68 32.16
N SER A 70 -12.56 -1.89 32.53
CA SER A 70 -11.45 -2.36 33.37
C SER A 70 -11.21 -1.37 34.51
N VAL A 71 -12.30 -0.95 35.14
CA VAL A 71 -12.25 -0.32 36.47
C VAL A 71 -13.37 -0.95 37.28
N LYS A 72 -13.09 -2.13 37.85
CA LYS A 72 -13.47 -2.53 39.22
C LYS A 72 -13.21 -4.02 39.45
N ASN A 73 -12.54 -4.26 40.58
CA ASN A 73 -12.42 -5.50 41.37
C ASN A 73 -11.30 -6.43 40.89
N SER A 74 -10.24 -6.72 41.66
CA SER A 74 -10.10 -6.78 43.13
C SER A 74 -8.67 -6.47 43.57
#